data_AF-A0A351ULF8-F1
#
_entry.id   AF-A0A351ULF8-F1
#
_cell.length_a   1.000
_cell.length_b   1.000
_cell.length_c   1.000
_cell.angle_alpha   90.00
_cell.angle_beta   90.00
_cell.angle_gamma   90.00
#
_symmetry.space_group_name_H-M   'P 1'
#
loop_
_entity.id
_entity.type
_entity.pdbx_description
1 polymer ?
#
loop_
_entity_poly.entity_id
_entity_poly.type
_entity_poly.pdbx_seq_one_letter_code
_entity_poly.pdbx_strand_id
1 'polypeptide(L)'
;MLLLGAGGGARAADGPYYFIPVYNSGESEGTLEESYNVLLRMVSLAAERNYKLTLMFTPKYADYLSTSPVRMAELRYWKNAGHEIGAWHRGPAEAGWDGYTDLSGDALARARGTAKPPAAPVGGHKEYFAALQRLEFDIKTGCMQDKTDKEFLAAAPGYEVCPGKSAGGKKARLSAASPSGRVEIEASTRTFSRMNYGVYGAAFDSTPADFGSFYAWLRFLRDRDPAGLKSRTVSGIAENKLLPEKKEGTTLKVGKPPAKTVKQPADPPRLRPVAGVRQSIPGARTGGQPLQTGRLKPTRGFYSRFINFITVPAGRKVIIIQARPKNIPQTIPAKTSPLPPKK
;
A
#
# COMPACT_ATOMS: atom_id res chain seq x y z
N MET A 1 -45.12 -3.76 36.04
CA MET A 1 -45.29 -4.02 34.60
C MET A 1 -44.12 -3.36 33.88
N LEU A 2 -42.99 -4.08 33.75
CA LEU A 2 -41.77 -3.60 33.11
C LEU A 2 -41.77 -4.16 31.68
N LEU A 3 -41.88 -3.29 30.67
CA LEU A 3 -41.80 -3.67 29.26
C LEU A 3 -40.32 -3.89 28.89
N LEU A 4 -39.92 -5.16 28.84
CA LEU A 4 -38.70 -5.61 28.17
C LEU A 4 -38.87 -5.37 26.66
N GLY A 5 -38.37 -4.22 26.19
CA GLY A 5 -38.26 -3.94 24.76
C GLY A 5 -37.27 -4.91 24.14
N ALA A 6 -37.77 -5.81 23.29
CA ALA A 6 -36.94 -6.66 22.43
C ALA A 6 -35.98 -5.77 21.64
N GLY A 7 -34.69 -5.88 21.94
CA GLY A 7 -33.63 -5.19 21.21
C GLY A 7 -33.66 -5.66 19.77
N GLY A 8 -34.25 -4.85 18.89
CA GLY A 8 -34.12 -4.99 17.46
C GLY A 8 -32.65 -4.97 17.12
N GLY A 9 -32.08 -6.14 16.86
CA GLY A 9 -30.69 -6.27 16.42
C GLY A 9 -30.50 -5.35 15.24
N ALA A 10 -29.72 -4.29 15.42
CA ALA A 10 -29.38 -3.37 14.37
C ALA A 10 -28.82 -4.20 13.22
N ARG A 11 -29.62 -4.34 12.14
CA ARG A 11 -29.16 -4.95 10.89
C ARG A 11 -27.85 -4.25 10.58
N ALA A 12 -26.77 -5.01 10.51
CA ALA A 12 -25.46 -4.50 10.14
C ALA A 12 -25.66 -3.62 8.91
N ALA A 13 -25.38 -2.32 9.03
CA ALA A 13 -25.69 -1.32 8.01
C ALA A 13 -25.35 -1.86 6.61
N ASP A 14 -26.26 -1.77 5.66
CA ASP A 14 -26.08 -2.39 4.34
C ASP A 14 -24.75 -1.93 3.69
N GLY A 15 -24.02 -2.86 3.07
CA GLY A 15 -22.82 -2.56 2.28
C GLY A 15 -21.55 -3.35 2.65
N PRO A 16 -20.56 -3.38 1.73
CA PRO A 16 -19.32 -4.13 1.89
C PRO A 16 -18.38 -3.53 2.94
N TYR A 17 -17.62 -4.38 3.62
CA TYR A 17 -16.46 -3.98 4.42
C TYR A 17 -15.26 -3.69 3.51
N TYR A 18 -14.26 -3.00 4.04
CA TYR A 18 -13.00 -2.79 3.33
C TYR A 18 -11.81 -2.72 4.27
N PHE A 19 -10.62 -2.94 3.70
CA PHE A 19 -9.35 -2.77 4.38
C PHE A 19 -8.36 -2.06 3.46
N ILE A 20 -7.39 -1.35 4.06
CA ILE A 20 -6.44 -0.50 3.34
C ILE A 20 -5.03 -0.82 3.85
N PRO A 21 -4.31 -1.76 3.21
CA PRO A 21 -2.92 -1.98 3.51
C PRO A 21 -2.06 -0.86 2.90
N VAL A 22 -1.09 -0.37 3.67
CA VAL A 22 -0.11 0.63 3.24
C VAL A 22 1.28 0.01 3.34
N TYR A 23 1.98 -0.16 2.23
CA TYR A 23 3.32 -0.74 2.20
C TYR A 23 4.38 0.34 2.40
N ASN A 24 5.29 0.11 3.34
CA ASN A 24 6.33 1.05 3.74
C ASN A 24 7.70 0.42 3.47
N SER A 25 8.19 0.56 2.23
CA SER A 25 9.39 -0.13 1.75
C SER A 25 10.70 0.63 2.01
N GLY A 26 10.71 1.96 1.80
CA GLY A 26 11.87 2.80 2.10
C GLY A 26 13.14 2.44 1.33
N GLU A 27 13.04 2.34 -0.01
CA GLU A 27 14.09 1.77 -0.88
C GLU A 27 15.50 2.38 -0.68
N SER A 28 15.62 3.67 -0.35
CA SER A 28 16.88 4.34 -0.01
C SER A 28 16.71 5.24 1.22
N GLU A 29 17.81 5.67 1.87
CA GLU A 29 17.71 6.54 3.06
C GLU A 29 17.03 7.88 2.73
N GLY A 30 17.37 8.50 1.60
CA GLY A 30 16.73 9.74 1.15
C GLY A 30 15.24 9.58 0.84
N THR A 31 14.82 8.41 0.34
CA THR A 31 13.39 8.13 0.11
C THR A 31 12.66 7.71 1.38
N LEU A 32 13.37 7.30 2.45
CA LEU A 32 12.77 6.82 3.69
C LEU A 32 12.09 7.95 4.47
N GLU A 33 12.76 9.09 4.66
CA GLU A 33 12.18 10.26 5.32
C GLU A 33 11.02 10.86 4.50
N GLU A 34 11.17 10.94 3.17
CA GLU A 34 10.08 11.42 2.31
C GLU A 34 8.86 10.49 2.39
N SER A 35 9.08 9.18 2.33
CA SER A 35 8.02 8.17 2.49
C SER A 35 7.38 8.23 3.88
N TYR A 36 8.17 8.52 4.93
CA TYR A 36 7.67 8.74 6.28
C TYR A 36 6.75 9.95 6.39
N ASN A 37 7.13 11.07 5.77
CA ASN A 37 6.30 12.25 5.72
C ASN A 37 4.99 12.02 4.95
N VAL A 38 5.03 11.21 3.90
CA VAL A 38 3.82 10.77 3.19
C VAL A 38 2.96 9.89 4.08
N LEU A 39 3.54 8.90 4.77
CA LEU A 39 2.84 8.03 5.70
C LEU A 39 2.12 8.83 6.80
N LEU A 40 2.80 9.82 7.40
CA LEU A 40 2.19 10.71 8.40
C LEU A 40 0.92 11.39 7.87
N ARG A 41 0.94 11.84 6.61
CA ARG A 41 -0.23 12.46 5.97
C ARG A 41 -1.32 11.43 5.68
N MET A 42 -0.96 10.24 5.19
CA MET A 42 -1.92 9.17 4.94
C MET A 42 -2.66 8.75 6.21
N VAL A 43 -1.93 8.55 7.31
CA VAL A 43 -2.51 8.22 8.62
C VAL A 43 -3.38 9.36 9.14
N SER A 44 -2.92 10.61 9.02
CA SER A 44 -3.71 11.78 9.44
C SER A 44 -5.05 11.85 8.70
N LEU A 45 -5.06 11.67 7.38
CA LEU A 45 -6.27 11.69 6.56
C LEU A 45 -7.22 10.52 6.91
N ALA A 46 -6.67 9.34 7.17
CA ALA A 46 -7.47 8.20 7.60
C ALA A 46 -8.11 8.44 8.98
N ALA A 47 -7.36 9.05 9.91
CA ALA A 47 -7.82 9.34 11.26
C ALA A 47 -8.99 10.33 11.30
N GLU A 48 -9.05 11.31 10.40
CA GLU A 48 -10.16 12.28 10.30
C GLU A 48 -11.54 11.62 10.15
N ARG A 49 -11.58 10.38 9.66
CA ARG A 49 -12.81 9.62 9.40
C ARG A 49 -12.81 8.25 10.05
N ASN A 50 -11.90 8.02 11.00
CA ASN A 50 -11.77 6.75 11.72
C ASN A 50 -11.52 5.53 10.81
N TYR A 51 -10.93 5.74 9.63
CA TYR A 51 -10.52 4.65 8.76
C TYR A 51 -9.33 3.91 9.35
N LYS A 52 -9.44 2.59 9.43
CA LYS A 52 -8.37 1.72 9.92
C LYS A 52 -7.47 1.35 8.75
N LEU A 53 -6.16 1.38 9.02
CA LEU A 53 -5.12 1.05 8.06
C LEU A 53 -4.35 -0.15 8.60
N THR A 54 -3.82 -0.98 7.70
CA THR A 54 -2.80 -1.97 8.02
C THR A 54 -1.46 -1.47 7.49
N LEU A 55 -0.60 -0.98 8.38
CA LEU A 55 0.68 -0.38 8.05
C LEU A 55 1.75 -1.47 7.99
N MET A 56 2.18 -1.86 6.80
CA MET A 56 3.14 -2.93 6.60
C MET A 56 4.56 -2.39 6.45
N PHE A 57 5.48 -2.81 7.31
CA PHE A 57 6.84 -2.26 7.39
C PHE A 57 7.91 -3.28 6.97
N THR A 58 8.94 -2.78 6.28
CA THR A 58 10.21 -3.52 6.14
C THR A 58 11.07 -3.40 7.39
N PRO A 59 12.05 -4.29 7.60
CA PRO A 59 13.05 -4.16 8.67
C PRO A 59 13.76 -2.81 8.68
N LYS A 60 14.13 -2.30 7.50
CA LYS A 60 14.76 -0.98 7.36
C LYS A 60 13.88 0.16 7.89
N TYR A 61 12.58 0.08 7.62
CA TYR A 61 11.63 1.05 8.15
C TYR A 61 11.47 0.91 9.68
N ALA A 62 11.52 -0.32 10.20
CA ALA A 62 11.50 -0.57 11.63
C ALA A 62 12.71 0.03 12.36
N ASP A 63 13.91 -0.08 11.80
CA ASP A 63 15.12 0.57 12.32
C ASP A 63 14.97 2.09 12.32
N TYR A 64 14.44 2.64 11.24
CA TYR A 64 14.18 4.07 11.16
C TYR A 64 13.19 4.55 12.22
N LEU A 65 12.05 3.87 12.41
CA LEU A 65 11.10 4.26 13.45
C LEU A 65 11.70 4.14 14.85
N SER A 66 12.33 3.01 15.16
CA SER A 66 12.81 2.68 16.51
C SER A 66 13.96 3.57 17.01
N THR A 67 14.73 4.17 16.11
CA THR A 67 15.81 5.10 16.46
C THR A 67 15.34 6.47 16.95
N SER A 68 14.04 6.79 16.85
CA SER A 68 13.50 8.08 17.30
C SER A 68 12.34 7.90 18.29
N PRO A 69 12.45 8.45 19.52
CA PRO A 69 11.35 8.37 20.49
C PRO A 69 10.09 9.10 20.01
N VAL A 70 10.23 10.12 19.17
CA VAL A 70 9.11 10.85 18.55
C VAL A 70 8.36 9.93 17.57
N ARG A 71 9.08 9.26 16.67
CA ARG A 71 8.48 8.33 15.70
C ARG A 71 7.81 7.14 16.41
N MET A 72 8.42 6.63 17.48
CA MET A 72 7.81 5.59 18.30
C MET A 72 6.56 6.07 19.06
N ALA A 73 6.49 7.34 19.47
CA ALA A 73 5.28 7.91 20.04
C ALA A 73 4.16 8.02 19.00
N GLU A 74 4.50 8.40 17.76
CA GLU A 74 3.55 8.43 16.64
C GLU A 74 3.03 7.02 16.32
N LEU A 75 3.91 6.02 16.25
CA LEU A 75 3.52 4.62 16.07
C LEU A 75 2.55 4.13 17.16
N ARG A 76 2.83 4.42 18.43
CA ARG A 76 1.92 4.10 19.55
C ARG A 76 0.57 4.79 19.39
N TYR A 77 0.56 6.06 18.98
CA TYR A 77 -0.67 6.80 18.69
C TYR A 77 -1.46 6.12 17.56
N TRP A 78 -0.80 5.66 16.49
CA TRP A 78 -1.47 4.94 15.39
C TRP A 78 -2.11 3.64 15.86
N LYS A 79 -1.39 2.86 16.67
CA LYS A 79 -1.92 1.63 17.29
C LYS A 79 -3.14 1.90 18.15
N ASN A 80 -3.07 2.93 19.00
CA ASN A 80 -4.19 3.34 19.86
C ASN A 80 -5.39 3.85 19.05
N ALA A 81 -5.15 4.44 17.88
CA ALA A 81 -6.20 4.81 16.93
C ALA A 81 -6.77 3.58 16.17
N GLY A 82 -6.29 2.37 16.43
CA GLY A 82 -6.78 1.13 15.84
C GLY A 82 -6.18 0.77 14.47
N HIS A 83 -5.07 1.40 14.09
CA HIS A 83 -4.28 0.92 12.95
C HIS A 83 -3.52 -0.35 13.35
N GLU A 84 -3.36 -1.27 12.40
CA GLU A 84 -2.59 -2.50 12.56
C GLU A 84 -1.16 -2.30 12.06
N ILE A 85 -0.19 -2.94 12.72
CA ILE A 85 1.20 -3.03 12.26
C ILE A 85 1.41 -4.41 11.63
N GLY A 86 1.92 -4.44 10.41
CA GLY A 86 2.15 -5.66 9.64
C GLY A 86 3.58 -5.76 9.09
N ALA A 87 3.91 -6.92 8.54
CA ALA A 87 5.19 -7.18 7.88
C ALA A 87 5.12 -6.91 6.36
N TRP A 88 6.12 -6.25 5.80
CA TRP A 88 6.33 -6.11 4.36
C TRP A 88 7.70 -6.68 3.99
N HIS A 89 7.72 -7.76 3.22
CA HIS A 89 8.95 -8.38 2.75
C HIS A 89 9.00 -8.37 1.23
N ARG A 90 10.14 -7.94 0.70
CA ARG A 90 10.46 -8.06 -0.72
C ARG A 90 11.57 -9.09 -0.84
N GLY A 91 11.26 -10.26 -1.41
CA GLY A 91 12.19 -11.38 -1.49
C GLY A 91 13.33 -11.16 -2.49
N PRO A 92 14.30 -12.09 -2.56
CA PRO A 92 15.53 -11.92 -3.33
C PRO A 92 15.35 -11.71 -4.82
N ALA A 93 14.26 -12.23 -5.41
CA ALA A 93 13.95 -12.07 -6.82
C ALA A 93 13.49 -10.65 -7.19
N GLU A 94 13.14 -9.82 -6.19
CA GLU A 94 12.68 -8.46 -6.39
C GLU A 94 13.85 -7.47 -6.47
N ALA A 95 13.72 -6.45 -7.33
CA ALA A 95 14.76 -5.44 -7.53
C ALA A 95 15.10 -4.67 -6.24
N GLY A 96 14.10 -4.47 -5.37
CA GLY A 96 14.27 -3.84 -4.05
C GLY A 96 14.21 -4.83 -2.90
N TRP A 97 14.89 -5.98 -3.04
CA TRP A 97 15.12 -6.95 -1.97
C TRP A 97 15.56 -6.25 -0.68
N ASP A 98 14.94 -6.61 0.44
CA ASP A 98 15.22 -6.02 1.74
C ASP A 98 16.44 -6.63 2.47
N GLY A 99 17.09 -7.61 1.85
CA GLY A 99 18.31 -8.24 2.36
C GLY A 99 18.09 -9.51 3.18
N TYR A 100 16.85 -9.94 3.40
CA TYR A 100 16.54 -11.13 4.19
C TYR A 100 16.14 -12.32 3.31
N THR A 101 16.64 -13.52 3.64
CA THR A 101 16.32 -14.78 2.95
C THR A 101 16.91 -15.97 3.70
N ASP A 102 16.25 -17.12 3.64
CA ASP A 102 16.76 -18.42 4.09
C ASP A 102 17.43 -19.21 2.95
N LEU A 103 17.48 -18.65 1.73
CA LEU A 103 18.17 -19.27 0.60
C LEU A 103 19.67 -19.39 0.85
N SER A 104 20.24 -20.55 0.49
CA SER A 104 21.70 -20.72 0.43
C SER A 104 22.35 -19.81 -0.63
N GLY A 105 23.65 -19.55 -0.53
CA GLY A 105 24.36 -18.64 -1.43
C GLY A 105 24.15 -18.91 -2.93
N ASP A 106 24.17 -20.18 -3.34
CA ASP A 106 23.91 -20.56 -4.74
C ASP A 106 22.43 -20.39 -5.14
N ALA A 107 21.51 -20.70 -4.23
CA ALA A 107 20.08 -20.52 -4.48
C ALA A 107 19.72 -19.02 -4.58
N LEU A 108 20.34 -18.21 -3.72
CA LEU A 108 20.25 -16.76 -3.73
C LEU A 108 20.83 -16.16 -5.03
N ALA A 109 22.00 -16.63 -5.46
CA ALA A 109 22.58 -16.22 -6.76
C ALA A 109 21.62 -16.50 -7.92
N ARG A 110 21.03 -17.71 -7.94
CA ARG A 110 20.02 -18.09 -8.94
C ARG A 110 18.77 -17.21 -8.88
N ALA A 111 18.23 -16.96 -7.68
CA ALA A 111 17.05 -16.12 -7.51
C ALA A 111 17.28 -14.67 -7.98
N ARG A 112 18.49 -14.14 -7.79
CA ARG A 112 18.90 -12.80 -8.26
C ARG A 112 19.34 -12.76 -9.72
N GLY A 113 19.45 -13.90 -10.39
CA GLY A 113 19.97 -13.98 -11.75
C GLY A 113 21.46 -13.58 -11.86
N THR A 114 22.24 -13.77 -10.80
CA THR A 114 23.66 -13.42 -10.76
C THR A 114 24.56 -14.66 -10.86
N ALA A 115 25.68 -14.55 -11.56
CA ALA A 115 26.65 -15.65 -11.72
C ALA A 115 27.43 -15.98 -10.43
N LYS A 116 27.49 -15.02 -9.50
CA LYS A 116 28.10 -15.17 -8.18
C LYS A 116 27.08 -14.87 -7.10
N PRO A 117 27.19 -15.47 -5.90
CA PRO A 117 26.41 -15.07 -4.75
C PRO A 117 26.57 -13.57 -4.50
N PRO A 118 25.48 -12.84 -4.21
CA PRO A 118 25.59 -11.46 -3.75
C PRO A 118 26.36 -11.41 -2.41
N ALA A 119 26.58 -10.21 -1.89
CA ALA A 119 26.96 -10.06 -0.48
C ALA A 119 26.01 -10.90 0.39
N ALA A 120 26.54 -11.44 1.49
CA ALA A 120 25.77 -12.27 2.41
C ALA A 120 24.47 -11.55 2.81
N PRO A 121 23.34 -12.27 2.89
CA PRO A 121 22.09 -11.66 3.35
C PRO A 121 22.27 -11.09 4.75
N VAL A 122 21.45 -10.10 5.08
CA VAL A 122 21.40 -9.51 6.42
C VAL A 122 21.01 -10.57 7.45
N GLY A 123 20.14 -11.51 7.07
CA GLY A 123 19.75 -12.66 7.86
C GLY A 123 18.63 -13.46 7.20
N GLY A 124 18.12 -14.46 7.91
CA GLY A 124 16.97 -15.26 7.51
C GLY A 124 15.65 -14.69 8.04
N HIS A 125 14.60 -15.52 8.03
CA HIS A 125 13.28 -15.11 8.55
C HIS A 125 13.31 -14.74 10.04
N LYS A 126 14.16 -15.39 10.84
CA LYS A 126 14.27 -15.11 12.28
C LYS A 126 14.76 -13.69 12.53
N GLU A 127 15.83 -13.29 11.85
CA GLU A 127 16.39 -11.95 11.94
C GLU A 127 15.42 -10.90 11.38
N TYR A 128 14.71 -11.24 10.31
CA TYR A 128 13.66 -10.39 9.73
C TYR A 128 12.57 -10.06 10.76
N PHE A 129 11.99 -11.07 11.42
CA PHE A 129 10.94 -10.83 12.42
C PHE A 129 11.49 -10.21 13.70
N ALA A 130 12.70 -10.55 14.13
CA ALA A 130 13.36 -9.88 15.25
C ALA A 130 13.54 -8.38 14.99
N ALA A 131 13.80 -7.99 13.73
CA ALA A 131 13.86 -6.58 13.36
C ALA A 131 12.50 -5.87 13.48
N LEU A 132 11.42 -6.53 13.06
CA LEU A 132 10.07 -5.98 13.15
C LEU A 132 9.49 -5.98 14.57
N GLN A 133 9.96 -6.87 15.46
CA GLN A 133 9.56 -6.92 16.87
C GLN A 133 9.85 -5.62 17.64
N ARG A 134 10.74 -4.78 17.10
CA ARG A 134 10.98 -3.40 17.60
C ARG A 134 9.72 -2.51 17.51
N LEU A 135 8.79 -2.83 16.61
CA LEU A 135 7.53 -2.10 16.39
C LEU A 135 6.33 -2.79 17.02
N GLU A 136 6.23 -4.11 16.81
CA GLU A 136 5.13 -4.95 17.27
C GLU A 136 5.61 -6.38 17.48
N PHE A 137 5.31 -6.95 18.65
CA PHE A 137 5.74 -8.30 18.99
C PHE A 137 4.86 -9.37 18.32
N ASP A 138 3.56 -9.11 18.23
CA ASP A 138 2.56 -10.04 17.68
C ASP A 138 2.11 -9.62 16.27
N ILE A 139 2.98 -9.79 15.28
CA ILE A 139 2.66 -9.46 13.88
C ILE A 139 1.77 -10.57 13.28
N LYS A 140 0.49 -10.24 13.12
CA LYS A 140 -0.54 -11.16 12.58
C LYS A 140 -0.68 -11.10 11.07
N THR A 141 -0.37 -9.96 10.48
CA THR A 141 -0.54 -9.69 9.06
C THR A 141 0.78 -9.38 8.38
N GLY A 142 0.94 -9.82 7.15
CA GLY A 142 1.99 -9.28 6.29
C GLY A 142 1.77 -9.51 4.81
N CYS A 143 2.75 -9.13 4.02
CA CYS A 143 2.93 -9.66 2.70
C CYS A 143 4.38 -10.05 2.47
N MET A 144 4.54 -11.33 2.13
CA MET A 144 5.81 -11.91 1.78
C MET A 144 5.87 -12.07 0.27
N GLN A 145 6.44 -11.07 -0.41
CA GLN A 145 6.68 -11.15 -1.85
C GLN A 145 7.90 -12.02 -2.13
N ASP A 146 7.73 -13.32 -1.97
CA ASP A 146 8.72 -14.30 -2.36
C ASP A 146 8.04 -15.45 -3.11
N LYS A 147 8.73 -16.00 -4.11
CA LYS A 147 8.28 -17.17 -4.89
C LYS A 147 9.23 -18.36 -4.78
N THR A 148 10.44 -18.13 -4.33
CA THR A 148 11.53 -19.10 -4.33
C THR A 148 11.91 -19.55 -2.93
N ASP A 149 11.77 -18.67 -1.93
CA ASP A 149 12.12 -18.96 -0.55
C ASP A 149 10.93 -19.55 0.23
N LYS A 150 10.75 -20.87 0.07
CA LYS A 150 9.64 -21.58 0.71
C LYS A 150 9.73 -21.60 2.23
N GLU A 151 10.94 -21.59 2.79
CA GLU A 151 11.16 -21.60 4.23
C GLU A 151 10.72 -20.26 4.82
N PHE A 152 11.13 -19.16 4.20
CA PHE A 152 10.70 -17.81 4.59
C PHE A 152 9.17 -17.65 4.50
N LEU A 153 8.55 -18.12 3.41
CA LEU A 153 7.09 -18.10 3.25
C LEU A 153 6.35 -18.94 4.31
N ALA A 154 6.96 -20.05 4.77
CA ALA A 154 6.41 -20.85 5.85
C ALA A 154 6.34 -20.06 7.16
N ALA A 155 7.31 -19.18 7.40
CA ALA A 155 7.36 -18.27 8.55
C ALA A 155 6.44 -17.03 8.44
N ALA A 156 5.77 -16.80 7.29
CA ALA A 156 4.90 -15.63 7.12
C ALA A 156 3.79 -15.50 8.20
N PRO A 157 3.27 -14.30 8.48
CA PRO A 157 2.15 -14.11 9.40
C PRO A 157 0.89 -14.87 8.99
N GLY A 158 -0.03 -15.08 9.93
CA GLY A 158 -1.26 -15.86 9.70
C GLY A 158 -2.17 -15.31 8.61
N TYR A 159 -2.13 -14.00 8.37
CA TYR A 159 -2.90 -13.31 7.34
C TYR A 159 -1.99 -12.66 6.30
N GLU A 160 -2.14 -13.05 5.04
CA GLU A 160 -1.33 -12.53 3.94
C GLU A 160 -2.14 -11.67 2.97
N VAL A 161 -1.59 -10.48 2.64
CA VAL A 161 -2.21 -9.51 1.74
C VAL A 161 -1.18 -8.89 0.82
N CYS A 162 -0.97 -9.52 -0.33
CA CYS A 162 -0.04 -9.05 -1.34
C CYS A 162 -0.77 -8.51 -2.58
N PRO A 163 -0.15 -7.56 -3.31
CA PRO A 163 -0.56 -7.27 -4.67
C PRO A 163 -0.45 -8.54 -5.53
N GLY A 164 -1.54 -8.95 -6.18
CA GLY A 164 -1.53 -10.07 -7.14
C GLY A 164 -1.53 -11.47 -6.53
N LYS A 165 -0.94 -12.44 -7.25
CA LYS A 165 -0.92 -13.87 -6.86
C LYS A 165 0.30 -14.16 -5.98
N SER A 166 0.11 -14.23 -4.66
CA SER A 166 1.15 -14.73 -3.72
C SER A 166 1.45 -16.22 -3.92
N ALA A 167 2.70 -16.63 -3.70
CA ALA A 167 3.26 -17.91 -4.13
C ALA A 167 3.31 -19.04 -3.09
N GLY A 168 2.94 -18.86 -1.81
CA GLY A 168 3.07 -19.98 -0.84
C GLY A 168 2.06 -20.05 0.31
N GLY A 169 1.47 -21.22 0.54
CA GLY A 169 0.90 -21.62 1.84
C GLY A 169 -0.63 -21.73 1.98
N LYS A 170 -1.06 -22.58 2.94
CA LYS A 170 -2.46 -22.81 3.39
C LYS A 170 -3.08 -21.64 4.19
N LYS A 171 -2.44 -20.47 4.19
CA LYS A 171 -2.79 -19.32 5.04
C LYS A 171 -4.01 -18.58 4.48
N ALA A 172 -4.74 -17.88 5.36
CA ALA A 172 -5.88 -17.08 4.95
C ALA A 172 -5.38 -15.86 4.16
N ARG A 173 -5.88 -15.73 2.92
CA ARG A 173 -5.43 -14.72 1.97
C ARG A 173 -6.55 -13.74 1.65
N LEU A 174 -6.23 -12.45 1.71
CA LEU A 174 -7.08 -11.41 1.18
C LEU A 174 -6.43 -10.83 -0.06
N SER A 175 -7.19 -10.71 -1.15
CA SER A 175 -6.74 -9.96 -2.32
C SER A 175 -7.02 -8.48 -2.13
N ALA A 176 -6.04 -7.64 -2.45
CA ALA A 176 -6.21 -6.21 -2.56
C ALA A 176 -5.93 -5.77 -4.01
N ALA A 177 -6.72 -4.83 -4.51
CA ALA A 177 -6.36 -4.06 -5.69
C ALA A 177 -5.25 -3.09 -5.33
N SER A 178 -4.34 -2.78 -6.25
CA SER A 178 -3.29 -1.76 -6.07
C SER A 178 -3.55 -0.60 -7.02
N PRO A 179 -4.51 0.30 -6.72
CA PRO A 179 -4.88 1.35 -7.65
C PRO A 179 -3.87 2.50 -7.66
N SER A 180 -2.81 2.35 -8.45
CA SER A 180 -1.82 3.39 -8.72
C SER A 180 -2.23 4.21 -9.94
N GLY A 181 -2.57 5.48 -9.77
CA GLY A 181 -3.05 6.35 -10.84
C GLY A 181 -4.57 6.47 -10.98
N ARG A 182 -5.00 7.30 -11.93
CA ARG A 182 -6.40 7.72 -12.09
C ARG A 182 -7.29 6.59 -12.61
N VAL A 183 -6.84 5.85 -13.62
CA VAL A 183 -7.65 4.84 -14.30
C VAL A 183 -7.97 3.69 -13.35
N GLU A 184 -6.97 3.28 -12.56
CA GLU A 184 -7.03 2.19 -11.61
C GLU A 184 -7.89 2.56 -10.40
N ILE A 185 -7.83 3.82 -9.95
CA ILE A 185 -8.76 4.35 -8.94
C ILE A 185 -10.20 4.37 -9.46
N GLU A 186 -10.44 4.84 -10.68
CA GLU A 186 -11.78 4.81 -11.29
C GLU A 186 -12.31 3.36 -11.44
N ALA A 187 -11.46 2.40 -11.78
CA ALA A 187 -11.83 0.99 -11.84
C ALA A 187 -12.15 0.41 -10.45
N SER A 188 -11.35 0.76 -9.44
CA SER A 188 -11.53 0.29 -8.06
C SER A 188 -12.81 0.84 -7.43
N THR A 189 -13.05 2.15 -7.58
CA THR A 189 -14.27 2.81 -7.09
C THR A 189 -15.53 2.27 -7.77
N ARG A 190 -15.47 1.99 -9.08
CA ARG A 190 -16.55 1.34 -9.82
C ARG A 190 -16.81 -0.08 -9.31
N THR A 191 -15.76 -0.84 -9.06
CA THR A 191 -15.87 -2.22 -8.55
C THR A 191 -16.51 -2.23 -7.17
N PHE A 192 -15.99 -1.42 -6.24
CA PHE A 192 -16.54 -1.27 -4.89
C PHE A 192 -18.01 -0.82 -4.91
N SER A 193 -18.36 0.15 -5.76
CA SER A 193 -19.72 0.68 -5.87
C SER A 193 -20.76 -0.36 -6.30
N ARG A 194 -20.34 -1.45 -6.95
CA ARG A 194 -21.21 -2.53 -7.40
C ARG A 194 -21.34 -3.66 -6.37
N MET A 195 -20.58 -3.61 -5.28
CA MET A 195 -20.65 -4.61 -4.23
C MET A 195 -21.79 -4.28 -3.26
N ASN A 196 -22.68 -5.27 -3.05
CA ASN A 196 -23.74 -5.17 -2.04
C ASN A 196 -23.29 -5.71 -0.68
N TYR A 197 -22.33 -6.63 -0.67
CA TYR A 197 -21.76 -7.27 0.52
C TYR A 197 -20.33 -7.74 0.24
N GLY A 198 -19.66 -8.28 1.26
CA GLY A 198 -18.32 -8.83 1.17
C GLY A 198 -17.24 -7.86 1.65
N VAL A 199 -16.00 -8.07 1.18
CA VAL A 199 -14.83 -7.30 1.59
C VAL A 199 -14.05 -6.85 0.36
N TYR A 200 -13.61 -5.59 0.35
CA TYR A 200 -12.74 -5.06 -0.71
C TYR A 200 -11.42 -4.52 -0.13
N GLY A 201 -10.30 -4.90 -0.72
CA GLY A 201 -8.98 -4.39 -0.37
C GLY A 201 -8.46 -3.38 -1.39
N ALA A 202 -7.93 -2.25 -0.93
CA ALA A 202 -7.22 -1.27 -1.76
C ALA A 202 -5.86 -0.94 -1.14
N ALA A 203 -4.78 -1.38 -1.77
CA ALA A 203 -3.41 -1.28 -1.30
C ALA A 203 -2.67 -0.11 -1.92
N PHE A 204 -1.80 0.54 -1.14
CA PHE A 204 -1.05 1.72 -1.55
C PHE A 204 0.38 1.65 -1.02
N ASP A 205 1.33 2.21 -1.76
CA ASP A 205 2.66 2.47 -1.24
C ASP A 205 2.72 3.83 -0.52
N SER A 206 3.48 3.93 0.56
CA SER A 206 3.68 5.19 1.30
C SER A 206 4.62 6.17 0.56
N THR A 207 4.41 6.39 -0.73
CA THR A 207 5.29 7.20 -1.60
C THR A 207 4.57 8.43 -2.14
N PRO A 208 5.31 9.49 -2.55
CA PRO A 208 4.70 10.66 -3.17
C PRO A 208 3.86 10.35 -4.42
N ALA A 209 4.24 9.31 -5.18
CA ALA A 209 3.55 8.91 -6.40
C ALA A 209 2.14 8.36 -6.11
N ASP A 210 2.00 7.59 -5.03
CA ASP A 210 0.75 6.91 -4.66
C ASP A 210 -0.17 7.77 -3.78
N PHE A 211 0.36 8.83 -3.17
CA PHE A 211 -0.42 9.70 -2.28
C PHE A 211 -1.69 10.26 -2.93
N GLY A 212 -1.63 10.66 -4.20
CA GLY A 212 -2.79 11.19 -4.93
C GLY A 212 -3.91 10.15 -5.09
N SER A 213 -3.55 8.91 -5.38
CA SER A 213 -4.48 7.78 -5.49
C SER A 213 -5.09 7.41 -4.14
N PHE A 214 -4.27 7.34 -3.10
CA PHE A 214 -4.74 7.11 -1.72
C PHE A 214 -5.76 8.17 -1.30
N TYR A 215 -5.46 9.45 -1.53
CA TYR A 215 -6.38 10.55 -1.21
C TYR A 215 -7.69 10.44 -2.00
N ALA A 216 -7.63 10.15 -3.30
CA ALA A 216 -8.81 9.97 -4.13
C ALA A 216 -9.69 8.80 -3.64
N TRP A 217 -9.07 7.71 -3.19
CA TRP A 217 -9.75 6.57 -2.59
C TRP A 217 -10.47 6.95 -1.28
N LEU A 218 -9.80 7.63 -0.36
CA LEU A 218 -10.44 8.09 0.89
C LEU A 218 -11.58 9.06 0.64
N ARG A 219 -11.45 9.94 -0.36
CA ARG A 219 -12.53 10.85 -0.77
C ARG A 219 -13.76 10.09 -1.28
N PHE A 220 -13.54 9.04 -2.06
CA PHE A 220 -14.64 8.16 -2.51
C PHE A 220 -15.30 7.45 -1.32
N LEU A 221 -14.50 6.90 -0.40
CA LEU A 221 -15.02 6.23 0.80
C LEU A 221 -15.82 7.18 1.70
N ARG A 222 -15.44 8.45 1.79
CA ARG A 222 -16.15 9.46 2.59
C ARG A 222 -17.64 9.54 2.24
N ASP A 223 -17.98 9.37 0.97
CA ASP A 223 -19.37 9.47 0.52
C ASP A 223 -20.14 8.13 0.73
N ARG A 224 -19.44 7.03 1.06
CA ARG A 224 -20.01 5.67 1.25
C ARG A 224 -20.00 5.18 2.69
N ASP A 225 -19.01 5.58 3.46
CA ASP A 225 -18.81 5.22 4.86
C ASP A 225 -18.22 6.43 5.62
N PRO A 226 -18.99 7.52 5.79
CA PRO A 226 -18.49 8.79 6.32
C PRO A 226 -17.93 8.73 7.75
N ALA A 227 -18.25 7.66 8.49
CA ALA A 227 -17.82 7.41 9.87
C ALA A 227 -16.80 6.26 9.99
N GLY A 228 -16.36 5.66 8.88
CA GLY A 228 -15.38 4.58 8.89
C GLY A 228 -15.85 3.29 9.54
N LEU A 229 -17.16 3.07 9.68
CA LEU A 229 -17.74 1.93 10.39
C LEU A 229 -17.50 0.59 9.68
N LYS A 230 -17.23 0.63 8.37
CA LYS A 230 -16.94 -0.53 7.52
C LYS A 230 -15.45 -0.75 7.29
N SER A 231 -14.62 0.19 7.72
CA SER A 231 -13.17 0.05 7.69
C SER A 231 -12.68 -0.96 8.73
N ARG A 232 -11.87 -1.92 8.31
CA ARG A 232 -11.21 -2.90 9.18
C ARG A 232 -9.74 -3.01 8.80
N THR A 233 -8.94 -3.42 9.76
CA THR A 233 -7.59 -3.93 9.49
C THR A 233 -7.69 -5.32 8.85
N VAL A 234 -6.60 -5.82 8.28
CA VAL A 234 -6.57 -7.16 7.66
C VAL A 234 -6.89 -8.25 8.67
N SER A 235 -6.22 -8.27 9.82
CA SER A 235 -6.56 -9.19 10.90
C SER A 235 -7.99 -9.01 11.36
N GLY A 236 -8.47 -7.75 11.46
CA GLY A 236 -9.85 -7.45 11.80
C GLY A 236 -10.87 -8.03 10.81
N ILE A 237 -10.57 -8.13 9.52
CA ILE A 237 -11.42 -8.83 8.55
C ILE A 237 -11.46 -10.33 8.84
N ALA A 238 -10.29 -10.93 9.07
CA ALA A 238 -10.15 -12.38 9.21
C ALA A 238 -10.70 -12.89 10.55
N GLU A 239 -10.33 -12.25 11.65
CA GLU A 239 -10.74 -12.62 13.02
C GLU A 239 -12.26 -12.46 13.22
N ASN A 240 -12.88 -11.44 12.60
CA ASN A 240 -14.33 -11.24 12.64
C ASN A 240 -15.09 -12.06 11.59
N LYS A 241 -14.42 -12.96 10.85
CA LYS A 241 -15.03 -13.83 9.83
C LYS A 241 -15.89 -13.07 8.81
N LEU A 242 -15.41 -11.91 8.37
CA LEU A 242 -16.15 -11.04 7.45
C LEU A 242 -16.08 -11.50 5.99
N LEU A 243 -15.23 -12.50 5.71
CA LEU A 243 -15.23 -13.19 4.43
C LEU A 243 -16.27 -14.31 4.43
N PRO A 244 -16.97 -14.53 3.30
CA PRO A 244 -17.79 -15.73 3.16
C PRO A 244 -16.89 -16.96 3.26
N GLU A 245 -17.08 -17.77 4.31
CA GLU A 245 -16.44 -19.08 4.41
C GLU A 245 -16.82 -19.89 3.17
N LYS A 246 -15.82 -20.30 2.39
CA LYS A 246 -16.05 -21.19 1.25
C LYS A 246 -16.51 -22.52 1.83
N LYS A 247 -17.82 -22.78 1.82
CA LYS A 247 -18.37 -24.10 2.21
C LYS A 247 -17.68 -25.16 1.37
N GLU A 248 -16.83 -25.96 1.99
CA GLU A 248 -16.20 -27.13 1.35
C GLU A 248 -17.31 -28.00 0.75
N GLY A 249 -17.24 -28.23 -0.56
CA GLY A 249 -18.27 -28.96 -1.31
C GLY A 249 -19.16 -28.11 -2.22
N THR A 250 -19.19 -26.79 -2.08
CA THR A 250 -19.86 -25.94 -3.08
C THR A 250 -18.87 -25.56 -4.17
N THR A 251 -18.58 -26.49 -5.07
CA THR A 251 -18.03 -26.13 -6.39
C THR A 251 -19.05 -25.22 -7.05
N LEU A 252 -18.83 -23.90 -6.99
CA LEU A 252 -19.44 -22.96 -7.91
C LEU A 252 -19.10 -23.49 -9.31
N LYS A 253 -20.07 -24.13 -9.96
CA LYS A 253 -20.01 -24.39 -11.39
C LYS A 253 -19.95 -23.00 -12.02
N VAL A 254 -18.74 -22.51 -12.25
CA VAL A 254 -18.52 -21.36 -13.11
C VAL A 254 -19.07 -21.79 -14.44
N GLY A 255 -20.31 -21.38 -14.73
CA GLY A 255 -20.96 -21.69 -15.98
C GLY A 255 -20.00 -21.32 -17.08
N LYS A 256 -19.61 -22.33 -17.88
CA LYS A 256 -18.76 -22.16 -19.05
C LYS A 256 -19.33 -20.96 -19.81
N PRO A 257 -18.61 -19.82 -19.92
CA PRO A 257 -19.16 -18.67 -20.62
C PRO A 257 -19.56 -19.14 -22.02
N PRO A 258 -20.78 -18.81 -22.49
CA PRO A 258 -21.21 -19.23 -23.80
C PRO A 258 -20.15 -18.78 -24.79
N ALA A 259 -19.67 -19.72 -25.61
CA ALA A 259 -18.71 -19.45 -26.65
C ALA A 259 -19.32 -18.43 -27.62
N LYS A 260 -19.07 -17.14 -27.38
CA LYS A 260 -19.35 -16.10 -28.35
C LYS A 260 -18.26 -16.20 -29.40
N THR A 261 -18.58 -16.89 -30.48
CA THR A 261 -17.83 -16.82 -31.74
C THR A 261 -17.90 -15.38 -32.24
N VAL A 262 -16.95 -14.55 -31.82
CA VAL A 262 -16.76 -13.23 -32.41
C VAL A 262 -16.17 -13.48 -33.80
N LYS A 263 -17.01 -13.41 -34.84
CA LYS A 263 -16.51 -13.27 -36.22
C LYS A 263 -15.65 -12.01 -36.25
N GLN A 264 -14.34 -12.17 -36.46
CA GLN A 264 -13.47 -11.06 -36.81
C GLN A 264 -14.06 -10.37 -38.05
N PRO A 265 -14.30 -9.05 -38.04
CA PRO A 265 -14.56 -8.32 -39.26
C PRO A 265 -13.34 -8.45 -40.18
N ALA A 266 -13.59 -8.67 -41.47
CA ALA A 266 -12.57 -8.80 -42.49
C ALA A 266 -11.60 -7.61 -42.46
N ASP A 267 -10.32 -7.88 -42.66
CA ASP A 267 -9.28 -6.86 -42.78
C ASP A 267 -9.71 -5.79 -43.81
N PRO A 268 -9.59 -4.49 -43.48
CA PRO A 268 -9.83 -3.46 -44.47
C PRO A 268 -8.82 -3.59 -45.64
N PRO A 269 -9.25 -3.28 -46.87
CA PRO A 269 -8.40 -3.41 -48.05
C PRO A 269 -7.13 -2.57 -47.90
N ARG A 270 -5.97 -3.21 -48.10
CA ARG A 270 -4.68 -2.52 -48.18
C ARG A 270 -4.72 -1.49 -49.30
N LEU A 271 -4.60 -0.22 -48.95
CA LEU A 271 -4.39 0.87 -49.90
C LEU A 271 -3.06 0.63 -50.63
N ARG A 272 -3.11 0.65 -51.97
CA ARG A 272 -1.91 0.56 -52.82
C ARG A 272 -1.09 1.86 -52.67
N PRO A 273 0.25 1.78 -52.74
CA PRO A 273 1.10 2.96 -52.74
C PRO A 273 0.77 3.85 -53.94
N VAL A 274 0.49 5.13 -53.68
CA VAL A 274 0.39 6.14 -54.73
C VAL A 274 1.81 6.46 -55.21
N ALA A 275 2.12 6.09 -56.45
CA ALA A 275 3.35 6.47 -57.10
C ALA A 275 3.29 7.96 -57.48
N GLY A 276 4.32 8.72 -57.12
CA GLY A 276 4.58 10.04 -57.73
C GLY A 276 4.26 11.25 -56.86
N VAL A 277 5.03 11.47 -55.79
CA VAL A 277 5.31 12.82 -55.30
C VAL A 277 6.81 12.94 -55.09
N ARG A 278 7.50 13.41 -56.13
CA ARG A 278 8.93 13.72 -56.13
C ARG A 278 9.06 15.17 -55.65
N GLN A 279 9.24 15.39 -54.35
CA GLN A 279 9.67 16.70 -53.86
C GLN A 279 11.20 16.74 -53.87
N SER A 280 11.74 17.51 -54.82
CA SER A 280 13.14 17.88 -54.90
C SER A 280 13.48 18.88 -53.80
N ILE A 281 14.35 18.48 -52.87
CA ILE A 281 15.01 19.40 -51.93
C ILE A 281 16.45 19.60 -52.43
N PRO A 282 16.86 20.82 -52.80
CA PRO A 282 18.24 21.12 -53.16
C PRO A 282 19.07 21.48 -51.90
N GLY A 283 20.30 20.96 -51.85
CA GLY A 283 21.39 21.58 -51.09
C GLY A 283 21.85 20.85 -49.83
N ALA A 284 22.62 19.78 -49.99
CA ALA A 284 23.51 19.28 -48.95
C ALA A 284 24.85 20.06 -49.02
N ARG A 285 25.05 20.99 -48.08
CA ARG A 285 26.39 21.47 -47.71
C ARG A 285 26.77 20.86 -46.37
N THR A 286 27.97 20.31 -46.37
CA THR A 286 28.72 19.67 -45.30
C THR A 286 29.06 20.65 -44.17
N GLY A 287 28.91 20.19 -42.93
CA GLY A 287 29.43 20.86 -41.72
C GLY A 287 28.34 21.22 -40.70
N GLY A 288 28.10 20.34 -39.72
CA GLY A 288 27.12 20.56 -38.67
C GLY A 288 27.55 19.99 -37.33
N GLN A 289 27.68 20.90 -36.35
CA GLN A 289 27.87 20.66 -34.92
C GLN A 289 26.79 19.76 -34.29
N PRO A 290 27.05 19.14 -33.12
CA PRO A 290 26.06 18.34 -32.43
C PRO A 290 24.80 19.16 -32.08
N LEU A 291 23.65 18.67 -32.54
CA LEU A 291 22.32 19.18 -32.20
C LEU A 291 22.14 19.21 -30.67
N GLN A 292 21.96 20.40 -30.11
CA GLN A 292 21.31 20.56 -28.82
C GLN A 292 19.86 20.11 -28.96
N THR A 293 19.54 18.96 -28.39
CA THR A 293 18.16 18.53 -28.20
C THR A 293 17.47 19.51 -27.26
N GLY A 294 16.43 20.16 -27.77
CA GLY A 294 15.61 21.08 -26.99
C GLY A 294 15.05 20.37 -25.76
N ARG A 295 15.43 20.86 -24.56
CA ARG A 295 14.82 20.46 -23.29
C ARG A 295 13.32 20.66 -23.38
N LEU A 296 12.55 19.56 -23.44
CA LEU A 296 11.13 19.58 -23.18
C LEU A 296 10.91 20.19 -21.79
N LYS A 297 10.16 21.29 -21.73
CA LYS A 297 9.77 21.91 -20.46
C LYS A 297 8.91 20.90 -19.69
N PRO A 298 9.20 20.63 -18.40
CA PRO A 298 8.39 19.72 -17.62
C PRO A 298 6.94 20.21 -17.57
N THR A 299 6.01 19.38 -18.02
CA THR A 299 4.58 19.62 -17.87
C THR A 299 4.24 19.57 -16.39
N ARG A 300 3.64 20.65 -15.89
CA ARG A 300 3.26 20.82 -14.49
C ARG A 300 2.18 19.80 -14.14
N GLY A 301 2.53 18.78 -13.36
CA GLY A 301 1.58 17.77 -12.89
C GLY A 301 0.40 18.39 -12.11
N PHE A 302 -0.78 17.78 -12.23
CA PHE A 302 -2.06 18.22 -11.67
C PHE A 302 -2.01 18.51 -10.14
N TYR A 303 -1.11 17.86 -9.40
CA TYR A 303 -0.94 18.02 -7.95
C TYR A 303 -0.07 19.22 -7.52
N SER A 304 0.51 19.97 -8.47
CA SER A 304 1.33 21.17 -8.16
C SER A 304 0.56 22.33 -7.55
N ARG A 305 -0.79 22.25 -7.47
CA ARG A 305 -1.63 23.28 -6.85
C ARG A 305 -1.68 23.23 -5.32
N PHE A 306 -1.17 22.16 -4.70
CA PHE A 306 -1.22 21.96 -3.25
C PHE A 306 0.17 21.90 -2.59
N ILE A 307 1.24 22.14 -3.36
CA ILE A 307 2.63 22.14 -2.87
C ILE A 307 3.31 23.42 -3.37
N ASN A 308 3.52 24.38 -2.47
CA ASN A 308 4.33 25.57 -2.75
C ASN A 308 5.81 25.20 -2.59
N PHE A 309 6.51 25.07 -3.72
CA PHE A 309 7.96 25.01 -3.75
C PHE A 309 8.49 26.43 -3.78
N ILE A 310 9.22 26.85 -2.75
CA ILE A 310 10.01 28.08 -2.80
C ILE A 310 11.43 27.70 -3.18
N THR A 311 11.89 28.23 -4.31
CA THR A 311 13.30 28.15 -4.70
C THR A 311 14.04 29.26 -3.96
N VAL A 312 14.86 28.90 -2.98
CA VAL A 312 15.79 29.84 -2.35
C VAL A 312 17.04 30.02 -3.22
N PRO A 313 17.70 31.19 -3.17
CA PRO A 313 18.90 31.48 -3.96
C PRO A 313 20.11 30.67 -3.46
N ALA A 314 20.16 29.39 -3.85
CA ALA A 314 21.32 28.48 -3.79
C ALA A 314 21.07 27.15 -4.54
N GLY A 315 20.02 27.05 -5.37
CA GLY A 315 19.68 25.80 -6.07
C GLY A 315 19.11 24.68 -5.18
N ARG A 316 18.95 24.91 -3.87
CA ARG A 316 18.27 23.99 -2.95
C ARG A 316 16.76 24.24 -2.98
N LYS A 317 15.98 23.20 -3.29
CA LYS A 317 14.53 23.20 -3.12
C LYS A 317 14.23 22.97 -1.64
N VAL A 318 13.56 23.92 -0.99
CA VAL A 318 13.11 23.77 0.39
C VAL A 318 11.60 23.51 0.35
N ILE A 319 11.18 22.42 1.00
CA ILE A 319 9.76 22.12 1.20
C ILE A 319 9.35 22.86 2.48
N ILE A 320 8.56 23.92 2.36
CA ILE A 320 8.02 24.62 3.53
C ILE A 320 6.76 23.89 3.97
N ILE A 321 6.84 23.20 5.10
CA ILE A 321 5.70 22.60 5.79
C ILE A 321 5.11 23.68 6.68
N GLN A 322 3.85 24.07 6.44
CA GLN A 322 3.13 24.90 7.41
C GLN A 322 3.02 24.10 8.71
N ALA A 323 3.60 24.62 9.78
CA ALA A 323 3.49 24.04 11.11
C ALA A 323 2.01 23.93 11.51
N ARG A 324 1.62 22.79 12.08
CA ARG A 324 0.28 22.62 12.67
C ARG A 324 0.02 23.72 13.72
N PRO A 325 -1.22 24.21 13.86
CA PRO A 325 -1.60 25.03 15.01
C PRO A 325 -1.39 24.24 16.31
N LYS A 326 -0.72 24.85 17.29
CA LYS A 326 -0.28 24.28 18.58
C LYS A 326 -1.40 23.97 19.59
N ASN A 327 -2.61 23.63 19.15
CA ASN A 327 -3.71 23.34 20.07
C ASN A 327 -3.91 21.83 20.26
N ILE A 328 -3.00 21.22 21.01
CA ILE A 328 -3.28 19.96 21.72
C ILE A 328 -3.39 20.34 23.20
N PRO A 329 -4.59 20.29 23.82
CA PRO A 329 -4.72 20.43 25.25
C PRO A 329 -4.06 19.22 25.92
N GLN A 330 -2.94 19.43 26.61
CA GLN A 330 -2.43 18.45 27.57
C GLN A 330 -3.25 18.58 28.86
N THR A 331 -4.39 17.91 28.94
CA THR A 331 -5.04 17.64 30.22
C THR A 331 -4.69 16.23 30.67
N ILE A 332 -3.62 16.14 31.46
CA ILE A 332 -3.34 14.95 32.28
C ILE A 332 -4.21 15.07 33.53
N PRO A 333 -5.19 14.18 33.78
CA PRO A 333 -5.89 14.18 35.05
C PRO A 333 -4.95 13.68 36.15
N ALA A 334 -4.72 14.53 37.16
CA ALA A 334 -4.01 14.14 38.37
C ALA A 334 -4.80 13.05 39.10
N LYS A 335 -4.20 11.86 39.25
CA LYS A 335 -4.67 10.84 40.20
C LYS A 335 -4.44 11.37 41.61
N THR A 336 -5.52 11.78 42.29
CA THR A 336 -5.54 11.92 43.74
C THR A 336 -6.23 10.68 44.31
N SER A 337 -5.45 9.83 44.99
CA SER A 337 -5.98 8.78 45.86
C SER A 337 -5.85 9.28 47.31
N PRO A 338 -6.93 9.34 48.10
CA PRO A 338 -6.83 9.65 49.52
C PRO A 338 -6.37 8.42 50.30
N LEU A 339 -5.39 8.62 51.18
CA LEU A 339 -4.98 7.65 52.20
C LEU A 339 -6.08 7.49 53.26
N PRO A 340 -6.33 6.28 53.78
CA PRO A 340 -7.26 6.08 54.88
C PRO A 340 -6.67 6.60 56.21
N PRO A 341 -7.52 7.03 57.16
CA PRO A 341 -7.06 7.51 58.46
C PRO A 341 -6.47 6.36 59.28
N LYS A 342 -5.31 6.62 59.88
CA LYS A 342 -4.74 5.75 60.92
C LYS A 342 -5.62 5.85 62.17
N LYS A 343 -6.03 4.68 62.69
CA LYS A 343 -6.51 4.53 64.07
C LYS A 343 -5.33 4.31 65.00
#